data_AF-A0A1A8M5Y1-F1
#
_entry.id   AF-A0A1A8M5Y1-F1
#
_cell.length_a   1.000
_cell.length_b   1.000
_cell.length_c   1.000
_cell.angle_alpha   90.00
_cell.angle_beta   90.00
_cell.angle_gamma   90.00
#
_symmetry.space_group_name_H-M   'P 1'
#
loop_
_entity.id
_entity.type
_entity.pdbx_description
1 polymer ?
#
loop_
_entity_poly.entity_id
_entity_poly.type
_entity_poly.pdbx_seq_one_letter_code
_entity_poly.pdbx_strand_id
1 'polypeptide(L)'
;DRKWDFCVQYESVVNSSHTGLDPCRVNPCQNGGVCMSVSEISSFECTCPDAFSGRLCEQKTCYETLHLHHYDIGESWGRIRLRNVEQCTCVAGEIECHRVHYTKCSMNPCQNHGTCRMISSTGKQVCHCRFGFDGPRCSIKPDTECYKGRGTGYRGAVSATMSGARCLPWDSHLLYDELHVGTVASWVTKGLGEHAFCRNPDGDQRPWCYTLTDSAISWEYCDIPLCVQRLAAARRVLPYNVPPIAKEQNPSKAVKNPLCGTKHKKRLTVARGRIFGGTSALPGTHPWMAAIYIGQSDFCAGSLISPCWIVAAAHCFFRNPLKSQIRVVLGQHHFNVTSSNTQTFAVDNYIFPKQFSVFNPTLHDIVLIKLKKQDGRCARKTPFIRPICLPDKNITFPVGYCCSISGWGRMHEQAKTYSTLQEAGVRLISDDTCRNPGVYGNHVTEDMICAGMGGCVDACQGDSGGPLACAKGDISFLYGIISWGEGCGQPGKPGVYTRVVNYMDWINSVIKPKTL
;
A
#
# COMPACT_ATOMS: atom_id res chain seq x y z
N ASP A 1 -25.24 -24.52 -22.00
CA ASP A 1 -26.18 -25.18 -21.08
C ASP A 1 -26.35 -26.67 -21.37
N ARG A 2 -26.89 -27.11 -22.51
CA ARG A 2 -26.99 -28.56 -22.85
C ARG A 2 -25.67 -29.37 -22.93
N LYS A 3 -24.50 -28.73 -22.90
CA LYS A 3 -23.19 -29.39 -22.93
C LYS A 3 -22.57 -29.58 -21.53
N TRP A 4 -23.15 -28.97 -20.49
CA TRP A 4 -22.51 -28.84 -19.17
C TRP A 4 -23.37 -29.34 -18.01
N ASP A 5 -24.43 -30.11 -18.32
CA ASP A 5 -25.48 -30.53 -17.38
C ASP A 5 -26.13 -29.35 -16.60
N PHE A 6 -27.30 -29.60 -15.99
CA PHE A 6 -27.92 -28.60 -15.12
C PHE A 6 -27.36 -28.73 -13.70
N CYS A 7 -27.08 -27.60 -13.03
CA CYS A 7 -26.71 -27.59 -11.63
C CYS A 7 -27.76 -28.33 -10.80
N VAL A 8 -27.37 -29.45 -10.18
CA VAL A 8 -28.23 -30.23 -9.29
C VAL A 8 -28.54 -29.38 -8.05
N GLN A 9 -29.83 -29.19 -7.74
CA GLN A 9 -30.23 -28.65 -6.44
C GLN A 9 -29.91 -29.70 -5.36
N TYR A 10 -29.09 -29.29 -4.40
CA TYR A 10 -28.71 -30.12 -3.26
C TYR A 10 -29.94 -30.43 -2.41
N GLU A 11 -30.32 -31.71 -2.36
CA GLU A 11 -31.35 -32.19 -1.44
C GLU A 11 -30.90 -31.92 0.00
N SER A 12 -31.81 -31.30 0.75
CA SER A 12 -31.68 -31.04 2.16
C SER A 12 -31.61 -32.35 2.94
N VAL A 13 -30.42 -32.75 3.38
CA VAL A 13 -30.28 -33.69 4.50
C VAL A 13 -29.99 -32.89 5.76
N VAL A 14 -31.05 -32.68 6.52
CA VAL A 14 -31.02 -32.18 7.90
C VAL A 14 -30.51 -33.31 8.81
N ASN A 15 -29.70 -32.93 9.79
CA ASN A 15 -29.19 -33.70 10.94
C ASN A 15 -28.02 -34.67 10.72
N SER A 16 -26.82 -34.20 11.02
CA SER A 16 -26.14 -34.58 12.26
C SER A 16 -24.95 -33.65 12.53
N SER A 17 -24.62 -33.48 13.80
CA SER A 17 -23.52 -32.68 14.32
C SER A 17 -22.17 -33.04 13.69
N HIS A 18 -21.71 -32.25 12.71
CA HIS A 18 -20.31 -32.20 12.32
C HIS A 18 -19.81 -30.78 12.43
N THR A 19 -18.96 -30.55 13.44
CA THR A 19 -17.97 -29.48 13.46
C THR A 19 -17.32 -29.40 12.07
N GLY A 20 -17.58 -28.32 11.32
CA GLY A 20 -16.94 -28.08 10.04
C GLY A 20 -15.42 -28.12 10.22
N LEU A 21 -14.80 -29.23 9.79
CA LEU A 21 -13.36 -29.40 9.82
C LEU A 21 -12.76 -28.42 8.81
N ASP A 22 -11.88 -27.54 9.28
CA ASP A 22 -11.07 -26.70 8.42
C ASP A 22 -10.33 -27.60 7.40
N PRO A 23 -10.60 -27.47 6.09
CA PRO A 23 -10.00 -28.33 5.07
C PRO A 23 -8.48 -28.16 4.96
N CYS A 24 -7.92 -27.08 5.53
CA CYS A 24 -6.48 -26.85 5.62
C CYS A 24 -5.86 -27.30 6.96
N ARG A 25 -6.64 -27.92 7.86
CA ARG A 25 -6.13 -28.41 9.16
C ARG A 25 -4.98 -29.40 9.00
N VAL A 26 -5.03 -30.22 7.95
CA VAL A 26 -3.88 -30.97 7.44
C VAL A 26 -3.61 -30.41 6.06
N ASN A 27 -2.47 -29.74 5.86
CA ASN A 27 -2.16 -29.10 4.58
C ASN A 27 -2.19 -30.13 3.44
N PRO A 28 -3.20 -30.10 2.55
CA PRO A 28 -3.35 -31.04 1.45
C PRO A 28 -2.46 -30.70 0.24
N CYS A 29 -1.83 -29.52 0.25
CA CYS A 29 -0.96 -29.06 -0.83
C CYS A 29 0.41 -29.75 -0.74
N GLN A 30 0.88 -30.27 -1.87
CA GLN A 30 2.14 -30.98 -2.00
C GLN A 30 3.29 -30.01 -2.26
N ASN A 31 4.53 -30.53 -2.21
CA ASN A 31 5.76 -29.83 -2.64
C ASN A 31 5.97 -28.43 -2.01
N GLY A 32 5.51 -28.25 -0.77
CA GLY A 32 5.63 -26.97 -0.04
C GLY A 32 4.57 -25.93 -0.43
N GLY A 33 3.49 -26.34 -1.11
CA GLY A 33 2.33 -25.50 -1.37
C GLY A 33 1.62 -25.06 -0.08
N VAL A 34 0.99 -23.89 -0.13
CA VAL A 34 0.26 -23.29 1.00
C VAL A 34 -1.24 -23.46 0.78
N CYS A 35 -1.93 -24.05 1.76
CA CYS A 35 -3.37 -24.24 1.73
C CYS A 35 -4.13 -23.00 2.18
N MET A 36 -5.18 -22.64 1.43
CA MET A 36 -6.11 -21.56 1.77
C MET A 36 -7.53 -22.11 1.81
N SER A 37 -8.23 -21.95 2.94
CA SER A 37 -9.62 -22.39 3.09
C SER A 37 -10.58 -21.40 2.44
N VAL A 38 -11.46 -21.90 1.57
CA VAL A 38 -12.50 -21.12 0.90
C VAL A 38 -13.80 -21.27 1.70
N SER A 39 -14.07 -20.26 2.53
CA SER A 39 -15.08 -20.30 3.59
C SER A 39 -16.53 -20.45 3.10
N GLU A 40 -16.81 -20.13 1.84
CA GLU A 40 -18.16 -20.14 1.27
C GLU A 40 -18.62 -21.53 0.79
N ILE A 41 -17.67 -22.45 0.54
CA ILE A 41 -17.95 -23.76 -0.08
C ILE A 41 -17.29 -24.95 0.66
N SER A 42 -16.74 -24.73 1.85
CA SER A 42 -16.01 -25.76 2.62
C SER A 42 -14.91 -26.45 1.80
N SER A 43 -14.25 -25.70 0.92
CA SER A 43 -13.20 -26.20 0.03
C SER A 43 -11.86 -25.54 0.33
N PHE A 44 -10.80 -25.97 -0.34
CA PHE A 44 -9.47 -25.38 -0.21
C PHE A 44 -8.85 -25.13 -1.59
N GLU A 45 -7.93 -24.16 -1.63
CA GLU A 45 -7.09 -23.82 -2.77
C GLU A 45 -5.61 -23.87 -2.35
N CYS A 46 -4.75 -24.34 -3.26
CA CYS A 46 -3.32 -24.41 -3.03
C CYS A 46 -2.58 -23.31 -3.80
N THR A 47 -1.74 -22.55 -3.10
CA THR A 47 -0.74 -21.68 -3.74
C THR A 47 0.57 -22.43 -3.86
N CYS A 48 1.03 -22.65 -5.10
CA CYS A 48 2.20 -23.45 -5.39
C CYS A 48 3.49 -22.62 -5.48
N PRO A 49 4.65 -23.15 -5.06
CA PRO A 49 5.94 -22.57 -5.41
C PRO A 49 6.18 -22.66 -6.92
N ASP A 50 6.90 -21.71 -7.53
CA ASP A 50 7.10 -21.58 -8.99
C ASP A 50 7.54 -22.86 -9.72
N ALA A 51 8.27 -23.75 -9.04
CA ALA A 51 8.71 -25.04 -9.58
C ALA A 51 7.59 -26.09 -9.72
N PHE A 52 6.38 -25.78 -9.23
CA PHE A 52 5.25 -26.69 -9.18
C PHE A 52 3.94 -25.98 -9.54
N SER A 53 3.01 -26.74 -10.11
CA SER A 53 1.65 -26.32 -10.44
C SER A 53 0.66 -27.47 -10.32
N GLY A 54 -0.57 -27.27 -10.77
CA GLY A 54 -1.68 -28.19 -10.53
C GLY A 54 -2.46 -27.84 -9.25
N ARG A 55 -3.58 -28.53 -9.05
CA ARG A 55 -4.55 -28.19 -7.98
C ARG A 55 -3.97 -28.38 -6.58
N LEU A 56 -3.05 -29.33 -6.43
CA LEU A 56 -2.39 -29.68 -5.18
C LEU A 56 -0.88 -29.41 -5.26
N CYS A 57 -0.39 -28.66 -6.24
CA CYS A 57 1.04 -28.46 -6.48
C CYS A 57 1.80 -29.77 -6.78
N GLU A 58 1.11 -30.74 -7.38
CA GLU A 58 1.62 -32.07 -7.68
C GLU A 58 2.44 -32.13 -8.98
N GLN A 59 2.28 -31.13 -9.86
CA GLN A 59 2.89 -31.12 -11.18
C GLN A 59 4.18 -30.31 -11.17
N LYS A 60 5.25 -30.82 -11.77
CA LYS A 60 6.51 -30.10 -11.90
C LYS A 60 6.48 -29.20 -13.13
N THR A 61 6.84 -27.93 -12.97
CA THR A 61 6.95 -26.96 -14.08
C THR A 61 8.31 -27.02 -14.77
N CYS A 62 8.39 -26.46 -15.97
CA CYS A 62 9.63 -26.39 -16.75
C CYS A 62 10.30 -25.03 -16.62
N TYR A 63 11.55 -24.99 -16.14
CA TYR A 63 12.31 -23.75 -16.04
C TYR A 63 13.08 -23.44 -17.33
N GLU A 64 12.71 -22.36 -18.04
CA GLU A 64 13.44 -21.87 -19.22
C GLU A 64 14.47 -20.82 -18.82
N THR A 65 15.74 -21.21 -18.90
CA THR A 65 16.89 -20.37 -18.57
C THR A 65 16.96 -19.05 -19.35
N LEU A 66 16.57 -19.03 -20.63
CA LEU A 66 16.64 -17.80 -21.44
C LEU A 66 15.53 -16.79 -21.09
N HIS A 67 14.40 -17.27 -20.59
CA HIS A 67 13.27 -16.43 -20.19
C HIS A 67 13.27 -16.13 -18.70
N LEU A 68 14.02 -16.91 -17.91
CA LEU A 68 14.01 -16.90 -16.45
C LEU A 68 12.59 -17.09 -15.90
N HIS A 69 11.87 -18.05 -16.50
CA HIS A 69 10.44 -18.28 -16.28
C HIS A 69 10.13 -19.76 -16.12
N HIS A 70 9.13 -20.08 -15.31
CA HIS A 70 8.58 -21.42 -15.13
C HIS A 70 7.32 -21.60 -15.97
N TYR A 71 7.32 -22.55 -16.89
CA TYR A 71 6.18 -22.88 -17.75
C TYR A 71 5.39 -24.06 -17.19
N ASP A 72 4.07 -23.92 -17.20
CA ASP A 72 3.15 -24.98 -16.78
C ASP A 72 3.08 -26.13 -17.81
N ILE A 73 2.64 -27.30 -17.36
CA ILE A 73 2.49 -28.46 -18.25
C ILE A 73 1.52 -28.12 -19.39
N GLY A 74 1.95 -28.37 -20.62
CA GLY A 74 1.22 -28.06 -21.85
C GLY A 74 1.49 -26.66 -22.41
N GLU A 75 2.10 -25.76 -21.65
CA GLU A 75 2.47 -24.45 -22.17
C GLU A 75 3.59 -24.56 -23.22
N SER A 76 3.52 -23.68 -24.22
CA SER A 76 4.42 -23.70 -25.36
C SER A 76 5.00 -22.31 -25.67
N TRP A 77 6.32 -22.22 -25.72
CA TRP A 77 7.08 -20.99 -25.98
C TRP A 77 8.07 -21.15 -27.12
N GLY A 78 8.45 -20.04 -27.75
CA GLY A 78 9.51 -20.03 -28.74
C GLY A 78 10.82 -19.55 -28.12
N ARG A 79 11.96 -20.09 -28.58
CA ARG A 79 13.29 -19.60 -28.19
C ARG A 79 14.27 -19.62 -29.36
N ILE A 80 15.37 -18.88 -29.24
CA ILE A 80 16.45 -18.90 -30.22
C ILE A 80 17.70 -19.52 -29.58
N ARG A 81 18.08 -20.72 -30.05
CA ARG A 81 19.24 -21.46 -29.55
C ARG A 81 20.16 -21.85 -30.70
N LEU A 82 21.45 -21.57 -30.58
CA LEU A 82 22.46 -21.89 -31.61
C LEU A 82 22.04 -21.44 -33.03
N ARG A 83 21.47 -20.24 -33.16
CA ARG A 83 20.94 -19.62 -34.39
C ARG A 83 19.68 -20.26 -35.00
N ASN A 84 19.11 -21.29 -34.39
CA ASN A 84 17.83 -21.86 -34.81
C ASN A 84 16.69 -21.29 -33.95
N VAL A 85 15.51 -21.16 -34.55
CA VAL A 85 14.27 -20.91 -33.81
C VAL A 85 13.66 -22.27 -33.46
N GLU A 86 13.41 -22.48 -32.17
CA GLU A 86 12.79 -23.69 -31.63
C GLU A 86 11.43 -23.33 -31.03
N GLN A 87 10.47 -24.21 -31.22
CA GLN A 87 9.21 -24.21 -30.48
C GLN A 87 9.34 -25.29 -29.41
N CYS A 88 9.21 -24.88 -28.15
CA CYS A 88 9.32 -25.72 -26.98
C CYS A 88 7.96 -25.87 -26.29
N THR A 89 7.77 -27.00 -25.62
CA THR A 89 6.59 -27.31 -24.82
C THR A 89 7.03 -27.98 -23.52
N CYS A 90 6.37 -27.65 -22.41
CA CYS A 90 6.59 -28.34 -21.15
C CYS A 90 5.77 -29.62 -21.11
N VAL A 91 6.43 -30.76 -21.08
CA VAL A 91 5.80 -32.09 -21.06
C VAL A 91 6.29 -32.81 -19.81
N ALA A 92 5.38 -33.04 -18.85
CA ALA A 92 5.67 -33.73 -17.59
C ALA A 92 6.90 -33.18 -16.82
N GLY A 93 7.12 -31.86 -16.87
CA GLY A 93 8.25 -31.20 -16.21
C GLY A 93 9.58 -31.28 -16.97
N GLU A 94 9.57 -31.80 -18.21
CA GLU A 94 10.69 -31.78 -19.14
C GLU A 94 10.41 -30.87 -20.35
N ILE A 95 11.48 -30.26 -20.87
CA ILE A 95 11.39 -29.33 -21.99
C ILE A 95 11.61 -30.09 -23.30
N GLU A 96 10.55 -30.26 -24.09
CA GLU A 96 10.63 -30.82 -25.43
C GLU A 96 10.64 -29.70 -26.47
N CYS A 97 11.62 -29.67 -27.36
CA CYS A 97 11.76 -28.62 -28.37
C CYS A 97 11.99 -29.19 -29.77
N HIS A 98 11.40 -28.56 -30.77
CA HIS A 98 11.62 -28.86 -32.18
C HIS A 98 11.91 -27.59 -32.98
N ARG A 99 12.70 -27.72 -34.04
CA ARG A 99 13.02 -26.59 -34.93
C ARG A 99 11.80 -26.20 -35.75
N VAL A 100 11.61 -24.90 -35.94
CA VAL A 100 10.48 -24.36 -36.70
C VAL A 100 10.93 -23.35 -37.74
N HIS A 101 10.15 -23.25 -38.82
CA HIS A 101 10.34 -22.21 -39.83
C HIS A 101 10.02 -20.83 -39.25
N TYR A 102 10.81 -19.83 -39.65
CA TYR A 102 10.69 -18.48 -39.15
C TYR A 102 11.00 -17.43 -40.23
N THR A 103 10.46 -16.24 -40.02
CA THR A 103 10.75 -15.04 -40.82
C THR A 103 11.33 -13.93 -39.94
N LYS A 104 11.82 -12.86 -40.56
CA LYS A 104 12.20 -11.63 -39.85
C LYS A 104 10.93 -10.90 -39.41
N CYS A 105 10.89 -10.42 -38.17
CA CYS A 105 9.75 -9.63 -37.70
C CYS A 105 9.62 -8.31 -38.47
N SER A 106 8.38 -7.88 -38.73
CA SER A 106 8.07 -6.59 -39.34
C SER A 106 8.45 -5.41 -38.44
N MET A 107 8.14 -5.52 -37.15
CA MET A 107 8.62 -4.63 -36.09
C MET A 107 9.44 -5.42 -35.09
N ASN A 108 10.48 -4.80 -34.52
CA ASN A 108 11.34 -5.45 -33.52
C ASN A 108 10.89 -5.07 -32.10
N PRO A 109 10.17 -5.94 -31.37
CA PRO A 109 9.76 -5.71 -29.99
C PRO A 109 10.89 -5.95 -28.97
N CYS A 110 12.03 -6.51 -29.39
CA CYS A 110 13.10 -6.91 -28.50
C CYS A 110 13.86 -5.67 -28.01
N GLN A 111 13.97 -5.53 -26.69
CA GLN A 111 14.71 -4.44 -26.07
C GLN A 111 16.23 -4.65 -26.17
N ASN A 112 16.99 -3.63 -25.78
CA ASN A 112 18.46 -3.70 -25.66
C ASN A 112 19.18 -4.26 -26.91
N HIS A 113 18.72 -3.86 -28.10
CA HIS A 113 19.25 -4.28 -29.40
C HIS A 113 19.17 -5.80 -29.65
N GLY A 114 18.17 -6.47 -29.06
CA GLY A 114 17.84 -7.86 -29.36
C GLY A 114 17.33 -8.03 -30.80
N THR A 115 17.44 -9.25 -31.33
CA THR A 115 16.98 -9.58 -32.69
C THR A 115 15.69 -10.37 -32.64
N CYS A 116 14.66 -9.92 -33.37
CA CYS A 116 13.37 -10.61 -33.43
C CYS A 116 13.26 -11.56 -34.62
N ARG A 117 12.74 -12.78 -34.37
CA ARG A 117 12.27 -13.73 -35.37
C ARG A 117 10.81 -14.08 -35.11
N MET A 118 10.04 -14.31 -36.16
CA MET A 118 8.62 -14.68 -36.06
C MET A 118 8.45 -16.12 -36.52
N ILE A 119 7.85 -16.96 -35.68
CA ILE A 119 7.54 -18.36 -36.02
C ILE A 119 6.42 -18.36 -37.05
N SER A 120 6.65 -18.95 -38.22
CA SER A 120 5.72 -18.86 -39.35
C SER A 120 4.38 -19.56 -39.09
N SER A 121 4.38 -20.65 -38.33
CA SER A 121 3.16 -21.43 -38.03
C SER A 121 2.24 -20.77 -37.00
N THR A 122 2.80 -20.10 -36.00
CA THR A 122 2.03 -19.54 -34.87
C THR A 122 1.94 -18.02 -34.89
N GLY A 123 2.75 -17.34 -35.71
CA GLY A 123 2.90 -15.89 -35.69
C GLY A 123 3.59 -15.35 -34.43
N LYS A 124 4.03 -16.21 -33.50
CA LYS A 124 4.69 -15.79 -32.25
C LYS A 124 6.06 -15.17 -32.54
N GLN A 125 6.31 -14.01 -31.94
CA GLN A 125 7.58 -13.31 -32.01
C GLN A 125 8.53 -13.82 -30.91
N VAL A 126 9.78 -14.07 -31.27
CA VAL A 126 10.81 -14.62 -30.39
C VAL A 126 12.04 -13.73 -30.45
N CYS A 127 12.56 -13.36 -29.28
CA CYS A 127 13.72 -12.50 -29.16
C CYS A 127 15.00 -13.29 -28.93
N HIS A 128 16.07 -12.89 -29.63
CA HIS A 128 17.43 -13.29 -29.32
C HIS A 128 18.14 -12.12 -28.65
N CYS A 129 18.56 -12.33 -27.40
CA CYS A 129 19.13 -11.28 -26.58
C CYS A 129 20.64 -11.17 -26.75
N ARG A 130 21.17 -9.95 -26.62
CA ARG A 130 22.61 -9.72 -26.56
C ARG A 130 23.14 -10.18 -25.21
N PHE A 131 24.45 -10.47 -25.18
CA PHE A 131 25.15 -10.87 -23.96
C PHE A 131 24.84 -9.92 -22.78
N GLY A 132 24.48 -10.50 -21.63
CA GLY A 132 24.10 -9.79 -20.42
C GLY A 132 22.62 -9.39 -20.32
N PHE A 133 21.79 -9.72 -21.31
CA PHE A 133 20.33 -9.51 -21.25
C PHE A 133 19.58 -10.81 -21.48
N ASP A 134 18.54 -11.02 -20.68
CA ASP A 134 17.66 -12.19 -20.73
C ASP A 134 16.19 -11.77 -20.71
N GLY A 135 15.32 -12.77 -20.71
CA GLY A 135 13.87 -12.61 -20.70
C GLY A 135 13.26 -12.65 -22.10
N PRO A 136 11.94 -12.82 -22.21
CA PRO A 136 11.24 -12.98 -23.48
C PRO A 136 11.35 -11.77 -24.41
N ARG A 137 11.70 -10.58 -23.88
CA ARG A 137 11.93 -9.34 -24.64
C ARG A 137 13.30 -8.72 -24.43
N CYS A 138 14.27 -9.45 -23.86
CA CYS A 138 15.61 -8.93 -23.56
C CYS A 138 15.62 -7.70 -22.65
N SER A 139 14.66 -7.62 -21.73
CA SER A 139 14.50 -6.48 -20.80
C SER A 139 15.17 -6.72 -19.45
N ILE A 140 15.51 -7.97 -19.11
CA ILE A 140 16.09 -8.36 -17.82
C ILE A 140 17.61 -8.37 -17.96
N LYS A 141 18.30 -7.93 -16.90
CA LYS A 141 19.76 -7.92 -16.79
C LYS A 141 20.16 -8.71 -15.52
N PRO A 142 20.25 -10.05 -15.60
CA PRO A 142 20.32 -10.94 -14.44
C PRO A 142 21.49 -10.61 -13.51
N ASP A 143 22.65 -10.30 -14.09
CA ASP A 143 23.90 -9.98 -13.37
C ASP A 143 23.85 -8.62 -12.63
N THR A 144 22.72 -7.92 -12.62
CA THR A 144 22.57 -6.63 -11.92
C THR A 144 22.20 -6.85 -10.46
N GLU A 145 23.23 -6.85 -9.61
CA GLU A 145 23.07 -7.06 -8.17
C GLU A 145 22.72 -5.80 -7.37
N CYS A 146 22.76 -4.61 -7.98
CA CYS A 146 22.51 -3.33 -7.29
C CYS A 146 21.63 -2.38 -8.10
N TYR A 147 20.99 -1.42 -7.44
CA TYR A 147 20.20 -0.37 -8.10
C TYR A 147 20.83 1.02 -7.98
N LYS A 148 20.54 1.91 -8.94
CA LYS A 148 21.01 3.31 -8.97
C LYS A 148 19.86 4.28 -8.70
N GLY A 149 20.14 5.40 -8.02
CA GLY A 149 19.13 6.41 -7.70
C GLY A 149 17.96 5.80 -6.92
N ARG A 150 16.74 5.95 -7.43
CA ARG A 150 15.53 5.30 -6.89
C ARG A 150 15.28 3.88 -7.43
N GLY A 151 16.09 3.39 -8.38
CA GLY A 151 15.92 2.05 -8.94
C GLY A 151 14.79 1.90 -9.96
N THR A 152 14.24 2.99 -10.50
CA THR A 152 13.24 2.95 -11.59
C THR A 152 13.74 2.25 -12.86
N GLY A 153 15.05 2.37 -13.12
CA GLY A 153 15.75 1.66 -14.21
C GLY A 153 16.29 0.29 -13.82
N TYR A 154 16.03 -0.21 -12.61
CA TYR A 154 16.54 -1.53 -12.19
C TYR A 154 15.86 -2.65 -12.99
N ARG A 155 16.67 -3.54 -13.55
CA ARG A 155 16.23 -4.68 -14.39
C ARG A 155 16.82 -6.02 -13.96
N GLY A 156 17.36 -6.11 -12.74
CA GLY A 156 17.92 -7.37 -12.23
C GLY A 156 16.86 -8.43 -11.93
N ALA A 157 17.33 -9.60 -11.51
CA ALA A 157 16.51 -10.80 -11.30
C ALA A 157 16.22 -11.11 -9.81
N VAL A 158 16.43 -10.15 -8.90
CA VAL A 158 16.07 -10.34 -7.49
C VAL A 158 14.55 -10.44 -7.35
N SER A 159 14.07 -11.49 -6.67
CA SER A 159 12.65 -11.81 -6.43
C SER A 159 12.32 -12.05 -4.95
N ALA A 160 13.18 -11.56 -4.05
CA ALA A 160 13.00 -11.65 -2.61
C ALA A 160 12.99 -10.27 -1.95
N THR A 161 12.13 -10.12 -0.96
CA THR A 161 12.03 -8.92 -0.14
C THR A 161 13.06 -8.91 0.99
N MET A 162 13.24 -7.78 1.67
CA MET A 162 14.17 -7.67 2.81
C MET A 162 13.86 -8.63 3.98
N SER A 163 12.59 -8.97 4.19
CA SER A 163 12.19 -9.99 5.17
C SER A 163 12.46 -11.42 4.70
N GLY A 164 12.86 -11.60 3.44
CA GLY A 164 13.00 -12.89 2.78
C GLY A 164 11.71 -13.41 2.16
N ALA A 165 10.61 -12.63 2.16
CA ALA A 165 9.37 -13.04 1.52
C ALA A 165 9.53 -13.10 -0.01
N ARG A 166 8.84 -14.06 -0.63
CA ARG A 166 8.86 -14.25 -2.09
C ARG A 166 7.94 -13.27 -2.77
N CYS A 167 8.42 -12.68 -3.85
CA CYS A 167 7.64 -11.79 -4.68
C CYS A 167 6.58 -12.53 -5.49
N LEU A 168 5.45 -11.86 -5.75
CA LEU A 168 4.42 -12.29 -6.70
C LEU A 168 4.74 -11.77 -8.11
N PRO A 169 4.38 -12.53 -9.16
CA PRO A 169 4.44 -12.07 -10.54
C PRO A 169 3.59 -10.81 -10.78
N TRP A 170 4.09 -9.86 -11.57
CA TRP A 170 3.40 -8.58 -11.84
C TRP A 170 2.15 -8.70 -12.72
N ASP A 171 1.92 -9.88 -13.30
CA ASP A 171 0.74 -10.26 -14.06
C ASP A 171 -0.19 -11.22 -13.28
N SER A 172 0.15 -11.54 -12.03
CA SER A 172 -0.67 -12.43 -11.20
C SER A 172 -2.11 -11.93 -11.11
N HIS A 173 -3.06 -12.85 -11.30
CA HIS A 173 -4.50 -12.57 -11.19
C HIS A 173 -4.92 -12.02 -9.83
N LEU A 174 -4.12 -12.27 -8.78
CA LEU A 174 -4.35 -11.74 -7.45
C LEU A 174 -4.24 -10.20 -7.43
N LEU A 175 -3.42 -9.61 -8.32
CA LEU A 175 -3.14 -8.17 -8.36
C LEU A 175 -4.19 -7.36 -9.14
N TYR A 176 -5.40 -7.88 -9.34
CA TYR A 176 -6.44 -7.25 -10.16
C TYR A 176 -6.77 -5.81 -9.70
N ASP A 177 -6.80 -5.56 -8.39
CA ASP A 177 -7.10 -4.25 -7.80
C ASP A 177 -5.83 -3.40 -7.54
N GLU A 178 -4.66 -3.88 -7.96
CA GLU A 178 -3.34 -3.35 -7.58
C GLU A 178 -2.58 -2.76 -8.78
N LEU A 179 -1.34 -2.29 -8.57
CA LEU A 179 -0.45 -1.84 -9.63
C LEU A 179 0.16 -3.05 -10.35
N HIS A 180 -0.25 -3.31 -11.59
CA HIS A 180 0.10 -4.54 -12.31
C HIS A 180 0.30 -4.26 -13.82
N VAL A 181 0.63 -5.30 -14.60
CA VAL A 181 0.87 -5.20 -16.07
C VAL A 181 -0.29 -4.53 -16.84
N GLY A 182 -1.53 -4.65 -16.35
CA GLY A 182 -2.72 -4.09 -16.99
C GLY A 182 -3.06 -2.65 -16.57
N THR A 183 -2.58 -2.18 -15.41
CA THR A 183 -2.89 -0.82 -14.90
C THR A 183 -1.78 0.19 -15.13
N VAL A 184 -0.54 -0.26 -15.39
CA VAL A 184 0.61 0.63 -15.61
C VAL A 184 0.77 1.00 -17.07
N ALA A 185 0.69 2.30 -17.37
CA ALA A 185 1.04 2.83 -18.68
C ALA A 185 2.49 2.50 -19.03
N SER A 186 2.73 1.98 -20.25
CA SER A 186 4.05 1.55 -20.71
C SER A 186 4.75 0.56 -19.77
N TRP A 187 4.00 -0.37 -19.16
CA TRP A 187 4.53 -1.43 -18.27
C TRP A 187 5.80 -2.12 -18.80
N VAL A 188 5.87 -2.33 -20.12
CA VAL A 188 7.03 -2.91 -20.83
C VAL A 188 8.32 -2.11 -20.62
N THR A 189 8.25 -0.77 -20.65
CA THR A 189 9.41 0.09 -20.43
C THR A 189 9.75 0.25 -18.96
N LYS A 190 8.77 0.02 -18.06
CA LYS A 190 8.97 -0.07 -16.61
C LYS A 190 9.53 -1.42 -16.15
N GLY A 191 9.63 -2.39 -17.06
CA GLY A 191 10.20 -3.71 -16.80
C GLY A 191 9.26 -4.62 -16.02
N LEU A 192 7.95 -4.36 -16.05
CA LEU A 192 6.95 -5.31 -15.52
C LEU A 192 6.72 -6.43 -16.55
N GLY A 193 6.21 -7.57 -16.10
CA GLY A 193 5.91 -8.71 -16.97
C GLY A 193 5.53 -9.95 -16.16
N GLU A 194 5.55 -11.09 -16.84
CA GLU A 194 5.21 -12.43 -16.33
C GLU A 194 6.29 -12.97 -15.36
N HIS A 195 6.88 -12.12 -14.53
CA HIS A 195 7.96 -12.48 -13.63
C HIS A 195 7.76 -11.81 -12.26
N ALA A 196 8.34 -12.39 -11.21
CA ALA A 196 8.29 -11.86 -9.85
C ALA A 196 9.45 -10.90 -9.50
N PHE A 197 10.29 -10.50 -10.47
CA PHE A 197 11.45 -9.66 -10.17
C PHE A 197 11.06 -8.26 -9.68
N CYS A 198 11.80 -7.77 -8.71
CA CYS A 198 11.62 -6.47 -8.08
C CYS A 198 11.75 -5.32 -9.07
N ARG A 199 10.81 -4.36 -9.00
CA ARG A 199 10.76 -3.18 -9.88
C ARG A 199 10.38 -1.95 -9.07
N ASN A 200 10.56 -0.78 -9.68
CA ASN A 200 10.07 0.47 -9.13
C ASN A 200 9.31 1.24 -10.21
N PRO A 201 8.09 0.80 -10.57
CA PRO A 201 7.33 1.37 -11.66
C PRO A 201 6.79 2.78 -11.34
N ASP A 202 6.51 3.04 -10.07
CA ASP A 202 5.88 4.25 -9.50
C ASP A 202 6.88 5.33 -9.05
N GLY A 203 8.17 5.00 -8.97
CA GLY A 203 9.21 5.97 -8.62
C GLY A 203 9.37 6.19 -7.11
N ASP A 204 9.02 5.17 -6.32
CA ASP A 204 9.23 5.09 -4.88
C ASP A 204 10.73 5.08 -4.52
N GLN A 205 11.10 4.92 -3.25
CA GLN A 205 12.47 5.09 -2.77
C GLN A 205 13.44 4.04 -3.33
N ARG A 206 12.97 2.82 -3.60
CA ARG A 206 13.77 1.70 -4.13
C ARG A 206 12.89 0.60 -4.73
N PRO A 207 13.45 -0.40 -5.43
CA PRO A 207 12.67 -1.49 -5.98
C PRO A 207 11.93 -2.29 -4.90
N TRP A 208 10.71 -2.68 -5.22
CA TRP A 208 9.77 -3.41 -4.39
C TRP A 208 9.02 -4.46 -5.21
N CYS A 209 8.25 -5.31 -4.54
CA CYS A 209 7.34 -6.26 -5.17
C CYS A 209 6.15 -6.56 -4.24
N TYR A 210 5.09 -7.16 -4.79
CA TYR A 210 4.00 -7.71 -4.00
C TYR A 210 4.38 -9.06 -3.39
N THR A 211 3.82 -9.40 -2.24
CA THR A 211 4.02 -10.66 -1.54
C THR A 211 2.67 -11.22 -1.08
N LEU A 212 2.57 -12.53 -0.88
CA LEU A 212 1.39 -13.18 -0.31
C LEU A 212 1.71 -13.63 1.11
N THR A 213 1.06 -13.04 2.11
CA THR A 213 1.30 -13.38 3.54
C THR A 213 -0.04 -13.56 4.26
N ASP A 214 -0.26 -14.73 4.88
CA ASP A 214 -1.55 -15.18 5.45
C ASP A 214 -2.73 -14.97 4.50
N SER A 215 -2.59 -15.45 3.26
CA SER A 215 -3.67 -15.39 2.25
C SER A 215 -4.13 -13.96 1.88
N ALA A 216 -3.32 -12.95 2.20
CA ALA A 216 -3.55 -11.57 1.82
C ALA A 216 -2.37 -11.01 1.04
N ILE A 217 -2.69 -10.23 0.00
CA ILE A 217 -1.69 -9.51 -0.78
C ILE A 217 -1.11 -8.40 0.09
N SER A 218 0.21 -8.35 0.14
CA SER A 218 0.98 -7.27 0.73
C SER A 218 2.11 -6.88 -0.24
N TRP A 219 3.00 -6.01 0.19
CA TRP A 219 4.17 -5.61 -0.59
C TRP A 219 5.31 -5.24 0.35
N GLU A 220 6.53 -5.34 -0.15
CA GLU A 220 7.71 -4.96 0.60
C GLU A 220 8.85 -4.55 -0.34
N TYR A 221 9.77 -3.73 0.15
CA TYR A 221 11.00 -3.44 -0.57
C TYR A 221 11.89 -4.67 -0.70
N CYS A 222 12.61 -4.70 -1.81
CA CYS A 222 13.51 -5.78 -2.12
C CYS A 222 14.89 -5.64 -1.46
N ASP A 223 15.50 -6.79 -1.18
CA ASP A 223 16.86 -6.84 -0.65
C ASP A 223 17.89 -6.62 -1.77
N ILE A 224 17.97 -5.38 -2.23
CA ILE A 224 18.87 -4.98 -3.32
C ILE A 224 19.72 -3.82 -2.79
N PRO A 225 21.05 -3.91 -2.79
CA PRO A 225 21.90 -2.81 -2.37
C PRO A 225 21.90 -1.66 -3.39
N LEU A 226 22.13 -0.44 -2.90
CA LEU A 226 22.49 0.70 -3.75
C LEU A 226 23.85 0.43 -4.39
N CYS A 227 23.99 0.70 -5.68
CA CYS A 227 25.27 0.62 -6.35
C CYS A 227 26.23 1.63 -5.71
N VAL A 228 27.21 1.14 -4.97
CA VAL A 228 28.26 1.98 -4.38
C VAL A 228 29.02 2.62 -5.53
N GLN A 229 28.83 3.93 -5.73
CA GLN A 229 29.84 4.71 -6.44
C GLN A 229 31.07 4.67 -5.53
N ARG A 230 32.09 3.92 -5.91
CA ARG A 230 33.34 3.84 -5.16
C ARG A 230 33.92 5.26 -5.00
N LEU A 231 33.66 5.89 -3.87
CA LEU A 231 34.68 6.64 -3.16
C LEU A 231 35.14 5.73 -2.03
N ALA A 232 36.40 5.33 -2.13
CA ALA A 232 37.05 4.46 -1.17
C ALA A 232 37.01 5.11 0.22
N ALA A 233 36.38 4.43 1.17
CA ALA A 233 36.72 4.56 2.58
C ALA A 233 36.34 3.26 3.29
N ALA A 234 37.34 2.41 3.45
CA ALA A 234 37.29 1.30 4.38
C ALA A 234 37.02 1.82 5.79
N ARG A 235 36.08 1.21 6.50
CA ARG A 235 36.19 1.06 7.96
C ARG A 235 35.53 -0.25 8.39
N ARG A 236 36.37 -1.07 9.01
CA ARG A 236 36.08 -2.35 9.68
C ARG A 236 35.09 -2.14 10.83
N VAL A 237 34.35 -3.19 11.22
CA VAL A 237 34.46 -3.87 12.53
C VAL A 237 33.40 -4.99 12.67
N LEU A 238 33.94 -6.21 12.82
CA LEU A 238 33.60 -7.44 13.59
C LEU A 238 32.19 -8.07 13.66
N PRO A 239 32.13 -9.43 13.66
CA PRO A 239 30.92 -10.23 13.88
C PRO A 239 30.75 -10.65 15.35
N TYR A 240 29.51 -10.85 15.83
CA TYR A 240 29.25 -11.65 17.02
C TYR A 240 27.89 -12.37 16.98
N ASN A 241 27.93 -13.59 17.51
CA ASN A 241 26.94 -14.67 17.46
C ASN A 241 25.88 -14.60 18.58
N VAL A 242 24.61 -14.95 18.26
CA VAL A 242 23.66 -15.92 18.91
C VAL A 242 23.20 -15.58 20.37
N PRO A 243 22.05 -16.03 20.99
CA PRO A 243 20.99 -17.03 20.68
C PRO A 243 19.51 -16.58 20.82
N PRO A 244 18.51 -17.51 20.72
CA PRO A 244 17.10 -17.23 20.44
C PRO A 244 16.11 -17.44 21.62
N ILE A 245 14.82 -17.19 21.32
CA ILE A 245 13.56 -17.65 21.95
C ILE A 245 13.02 -16.84 23.15
N ALA A 246 11.81 -16.27 23.00
CA ALA A 246 10.69 -16.49 23.93
C ALA A 246 9.32 -16.00 23.38
N LYS A 247 8.49 -17.00 23.00
CA LYS A 247 7.04 -17.17 23.23
C LYS A 247 6.03 -16.11 22.72
N GLU A 248 5.30 -16.52 21.68
CA GLU A 248 3.97 -16.02 21.33
C GLU A 248 2.95 -16.29 22.45
N GLN A 249 2.11 -15.29 22.72
CA GLN A 249 0.86 -15.46 23.46
C GLN A 249 -0.32 -15.40 22.48
N ASN A 250 -1.22 -16.38 22.63
CA ASN A 250 -2.46 -16.57 21.87
C ASN A 250 -3.35 -15.32 21.77
N PRO A 251 -3.90 -14.98 20.58
CA PRO A 251 -5.01 -14.05 20.49
C PRO A 251 -6.33 -14.80 20.69
N SER A 252 -6.94 -14.58 21.85
CA SER A 252 -8.32 -14.98 22.13
C SER A 252 -9.32 -14.08 21.41
N LYS A 253 -10.30 -14.73 20.76
CA LYS A 253 -11.66 -14.27 20.40
C LYS A 253 -11.79 -13.18 19.33
N ALA A 254 -12.37 -13.61 18.20
CA ALA A 254 -12.84 -12.79 17.10
C ALA A 254 -13.77 -11.65 17.58
N VAL A 255 -13.32 -10.42 17.38
CA VAL A 255 -14.13 -9.21 17.54
C VAL A 255 -14.82 -8.93 16.21
N LYS A 256 -16.13 -8.68 16.27
CA LYS A 256 -17.01 -8.30 15.15
C LYS A 256 -16.33 -7.30 14.21
N ASN A 257 -16.45 -7.52 12.89
CA ASN A 257 -15.88 -6.67 11.83
C ASN A 257 -16.04 -5.17 12.14
N PRO A 258 -14.94 -4.44 12.40
CA PRO A 258 -15.03 -3.03 12.76
C PRO A 258 -15.48 -2.17 11.56
N LEU A 259 -16.50 -1.32 11.79
CA LEU A 259 -17.10 -0.46 10.76
C LEU A 259 -16.15 0.66 10.29
N CYS A 260 -15.22 1.08 11.15
CA CYS A 260 -14.27 2.18 10.98
C CYS A 260 -12.82 1.73 11.29
N GLY A 261 -11.84 2.59 11.01
CA GLY A 261 -10.45 2.45 11.45
C GLY A 261 -9.67 1.32 10.78
N THR A 262 -10.30 0.57 9.88
CA THR A 262 -9.66 -0.49 9.10
C THR A 262 -9.03 0.09 7.83
N LYS A 263 -7.78 -0.28 7.59
CA LYS A 263 -7.03 0.03 6.38
C LYS A 263 -6.44 -1.24 5.77
N HIS A 264 -6.00 -1.15 4.52
CA HIS A 264 -5.16 -2.19 3.94
C HIS A 264 -3.87 -2.32 4.77
N LYS A 265 -3.58 -3.53 5.28
CA LYS A 265 -2.44 -3.76 6.18
C LYS A 265 -1.14 -3.73 5.37
N LYS A 266 -0.21 -2.83 5.72
CA LYS A 266 1.22 -2.99 5.39
C LYS A 266 1.78 -4.05 6.32
N ARG A 267 2.11 -5.24 5.81
CA ARG A 267 2.65 -6.31 6.64
C ARG A 267 4.18 -6.32 6.55
N LEU A 268 4.81 -5.42 7.29
CA LEU A 268 6.24 -5.53 7.60
C LEU A 268 6.41 -6.57 8.71
N THR A 269 6.90 -7.77 8.40
CA THR A 269 7.23 -8.80 9.40
C THR A 269 8.49 -8.50 10.20
N VAL A 270 9.17 -7.38 9.94
CA VAL A 270 10.24 -6.89 10.81
C VAL A 270 10.09 -5.38 10.93
N ALA A 271 9.81 -4.90 12.14
CA ALA A 271 10.01 -3.50 12.51
C ALA A 271 11.52 -3.19 12.51
N ARG A 272 12.14 -3.18 11.33
CA ARG A 272 13.47 -2.58 11.15
C ARG A 272 13.25 -1.08 11.07
N GLY A 273 13.42 -0.44 12.22
CA GLY A 273 13.52 1.00 12.34
C GLY A 273 14.62 1.57 11.46
N ARG A 274 14.48 2.86 11.16
CA ARG A 274 15.30 3.74 10.30
C ARG A 274 14.95 3.73 8.82
N ILE A 275 13.79 4.29 8.49
CA ILE A 275 13.70 5.15 7.30
C ILE A 275 13.21 6.52 7.80
N PHE A 276 14.09 7.51 7.73
CA PHE A 276 13.87 8.89 8.14
C PHE A 276 13.49 9.71 6.89
N GLY A 277 12.39 10.47 6.94
CA GLY A 277 11.97 11.41 5.87
C GLY A 277 10.53 11.31 5.38
N GLY A 278 9.73 10.36 5.87
CA GLY A 278 8.40 10.08 5.35
C GLY A 278 8.50 9.23 4.08
N THR A 279 7.50 8.42 3.80
CA THR A 279 7.44 7.57 2.61
C THR A 279 6.16 7.81 1.87
N SER A 280 6.16 7.57 0.56
CA SER A 280 4.90 7.58 -0.20
C SER A 280 3.96 6.56 0.44
N ALA A 281 2.75 6.99 0.76
CA ALA A 281 1.67 6.09 1.12
C ALA A 281 1.33 5.24 -0.11
N LEU A 282 0.73 4.07 0.10
CA LEU A 282 0.09 3.38 -1.01
C LEU A 282 -1.36 3.86 -1.15
N PRO A 283 -1.95 3.77 -2.36
CA PRO A 283 -3.39 3.87 -2.51
C PRO A 283 -4.11 2.96 -1.50
N GLY A 284 -5.04 3.53 -0.72
CA GLY A 284 -5.86 2.75 0.22
C GLY A 284 -5.24 2.44 1.60
N THR A 285 -3.99 2.82 1.89
CA THR A 285 -3.44 2.67 3.26
C THR A 285 -3.99 3.68 4.26
N HIS A 286 -4.51 4.81 3.78
CA HIS A 286 -5.22 5.80 4.60
C HIS A 286 -6.57 6.15 3.98
N PRO A 287 -7.54 5.22 4.02
CA PRO A 287 -8.81 5.36 3.29
C PRO A 287 -9.75 6.43 3.87
N TRP A 288 -9.38 7.02 5.00
CA TRP A 288 -10.10 8.13 5.65
C TRP A 288 -9.65 9.51 5.17
N MET A 289 -8.62 9.60 4.33
CA MET A 289 -8.11 10.90 3.89
C MET A 289 -9.14 11.65 3.04
N ALA A 290 -9.36 12.92 3.38
CA ALA A 290 -10.15 13.86 2.62
C ALA A 290 -9.27 15.00 2.10
N ALA A 291 -9.27 15.22 0.79
CA ALA A 291 -8.66 16.38 0.16
C ALA A 291 -9.69 17.51 0.07
N ILE A 292 -9.44 18.63 0.74
CA ILE A 292 -10.36 19.76 0.84
C ILE A 292 -9.77 20.93 0.06
N TYR A 293 -10.43 21.31 -1.02
CA TYR A 293 -10.09 22.46 -1.85
C TYR A 293 -11.04 23.60 -1.54
N ILE A 294 -10.49 24.78 -1.26
CA ILE A 294 -11.23 25.98 -0.86
C ILE A 294 -10.87 27.11 -1.83
N GLY A 295 -11.84 27.56 -2.62
CA GLY A 295 -11.61 28.59 -3.63
C GLY A 295 -10.64 28.12 -4.73
N GLN A 296 -9.72 29.00 -5.14
CA GLN A 296 -8.78 28.71 -6.24
C GLN A 296 -7.41 28.19 -5.78
N SER A 297 -6.97 28.53 -4.56
CA SER A 297 -5.60 28.30 -4.10
C SER A 297 -5.48 27.56 -2.78
N ASP A 298 -6.51 27.59 -1.94
CA ASP A 298 -6.39 27.11 -0.56
C ASP A 298 -6.70 25.62 -0.48
N PHE A 299 -5.88 24.90 0.28
CA PHE A 299 -5.95 23.46 0.43
C PHE A 299 -5.73 23.05 1.87
N CYS A 300 -6.56 22.12 2.34
CA CYS A 300 -6.35 21.40 3.59
C CYS A 300 -6.67 19.91 3.41
N ALA A 301 -6.09 19.09 4.27
CA ALA A 301 -6.52 17.72 4.47
C ALA A 301 -7.65 17.66 5.53
N GLY A 302 -8.30 16.51 5.60
CA GLY A 302 -9.28 16.18 6.61
C GLY A 302 -9.39 14.67 6.77
N SER A 303 -10.19 14.24 7.76
CA SER A 303 -10.44 12.84 8.05
C SER A 303 -11.93 12.52 7.98
N LEU A 304 -12.29 11.53 7.17
CA LEU A 304 -13.63 10.96 7.13
C LEU A 304 -13.87 10.19 8.43
N ILE A 305 -14.86 10.61 9.22
CA ILE A 305 -15.21 9.98 10.51
C ILE A 305 -16.55 9.23 10.46
N SER A 306 -17.37 9.55 9.47
CA SER A 306 -18.57 8.78 9.10
C SER A 306 -18.93 9.08 7.64
N PRO A 307 -19.84 8.34 6.98
CA PRO A 307 -20.13 8.53 5.56
C PRO A 307 -20.46 9.97 5.12
N CYS A 308 -21.07 10.77 6.00
CA CYS A 308 -21.47 12.15 5.70
C CYS A 308 -20.64 13.21 6.41
N TRP A 309 -19.68 12.83 7.25
CA TRP A 309 -18.99 13.75 8.14
C TRP A 309 -17.48 13.62 8.05
N ILE A 310 -16.83 14.77 7.91
CA ILE A 310 -15.39 14.93 7.92
C ILE A 310 -15.04 15.85 9.07
N VAL A 311 -13.91 15.57 9.71
CA VAL A 311 -13.27 16.49 10.64
C VAL A 311 -12.01 17.05 10.01
N ALA A 312 -11.79 18.35 10.19
CA ALA A 312 -10.64 19.09 9.67
C ALA A 312 -10.24 20.18 10.67
N ALA A 313 -9.17 20.91 10.38
CA ALA A 313 -8.77 22.08 11.15
C ALA A 313 -9.69 23.28 10.87
N ALA A 314 -10.04 24.05 11.89
CA ALA A 314 -10.89 25.22 11.79
C ALA A 314 -10.20 26.42 11.12
N HIS A 315 -8.88 26.55 11.27
CA HIS A 315 -8.11 27.62 10.64
C HIS A 315 -8.17 27.59 9.11
N CYS A 316 -8.52 26.45 8.50
CA CYS A 316 -8.78 26.36 7.07
C CYS A 316 -10.05 27.13 6.63
N PHE A 317 -10.97 27.40 7.57
CA PHE A 317 -12.30 27.96 7.31
C PHE A 317 -12.54 29.32 8.00
N PHE A 318 -11.55 29.85 8.74
CA PHE A 318 -11.67 31.11 9.50
C PHE A 318 -12.03 32.34 8.65
N ARG A 319 -11.71 32.32 7.34
CA ARG A 319 -12.09 33.36 6.36
C ARG A 319 -13.54 33.26 5.90
N ASN A 320 -14.33 32.34 6.45
CA ASN A 320 -15.72 32.06 6.08
C ASN A 320 -15.91 31.86 4.57
N PRO A 321 -15.21 30.89 3.95
CA PRO A 321 -15.36 30.62 2.52
C PRO A 321 -16.80 30.20 2.18
N LEU A 322 -17.29 30.61 1.01
CA LEU A 322 -18.62 30.21 0.57
C LEU A 322 -18.67 28.69 0.38
N LYS A 323 -19.75 28.04 0.83
CA LYS A 323 -19.93 26.58 0.70
C LYS A 323 -19.78 26.08 -0.74
N SER A 324 -20.20 26.90 -1.72
CA SER A 324 -20.06 26.62 -3.15
C SER A 324 -18.62 26.62 -3.66
N GLN A 325 -17.69 27.23 -2.92
CA GLN A 325 -16.26 27.25 -3.22
C GLN A 325 -15.50 26.09 -2.58
N ILE A 326 -16.16 25.26 -1.77
CA ILE A 326 -15.53 24.15 -1.06
C ILE A 326 -15.85 22.85 -1.77
N ARG A 327 -14.80 22.12 -2.16
CA ARG A 327 -14.88 20.80 -2.77
C ARG A 327 -14.08 19.81 -1.95
N VAL A 328 -14.69 18.69 -1.62
CA VAL A 328 -14.05 17.58 -0.91
C VAL A 328 -13.86 16.40 -1.87
N VAL A 329 -12.69 15.79 -1.88
CA VAL A 329 -12.42 14.55 -2.62
C VAL A 329 -11.95 13.45 -1.66
N LEU A 330 -12.64 12.31 -1.68
CA LEU A 330 -12.28 11.11 -0.93
C LEU A 330 -11.61 10.08 -1.85
N GLY A 331 -10.71 9.26 -1.31
CA GLY A 331 -10.00 8.21 -2.05
C GLY A 331 -8.91 8.72 -3.00
N GLN A 332 -8.58 10.02 -2.93
CA GLN A 332 -7.55 10.63 -3.76
C GLN A 332 -6.16 10.14 -3.33
N HIS A 333 -5.29 9.81 -4.30
CA HIS A 333 -3.91 9.41 -3.99
C HIS A 333 -2.91 10.48 -4.45
N HIS A 334 -2.96 10.88 -5.72
CA HIS A 334 -2.17 11.98 -6.26
C HIS A 334 -2.83 13.32 -5.96
N PHE A 335 -2.06 14.33 -5.54
CA PHE A 335 -2.59 15.66 -5.30
C PHE A 335 -3.27 16.24 -6.56
N ASN A 336 -4.49 16.77 -6.39
CA ASN A 336 -5.29 17.39 -7.45
C ASN A 336 -5.58 16.52 -8.68
N VAL A 337 -5.56 15.19 -8.52
CA VAL A 337 -5.91 14.23 -9.58
C VAL A 337 -6.98 13.29 -9.08
N THR A 338 -8.16 13.36 -9.71
CA THR A 338 -9.27 12.44 -9.49
C THR A 338 -9.14 11.21 -10.38
N SER A 339 -9.53 10.04 -9.88
CA SER A 339 -9.53 8.76 -10.60
C SER A 339 -10.86 8.00 -10.40
N SER A 340 -10.99 6.81 -11.00
CA SER A 340 -12.14 5.91 -10.80
C SER A 340 -12.36 5.52 -9.34
N ASN A 341 -11.32 5.61 -8.49
CA ASN A 341 -11.37 5.26 -7.08
C ASN A 341 -11.82 6.44 -6.18
N THR A 342 -12.01 7.63 -6.76
CA THR A 342 -12.33 8.86 -6.03
C THR A 342 -13.83 9.17 -6.01
N GLN A 343 -14.30 9.78 -4.92
CA GLN A 343 -15.64 10.37 -4.84
C GLN A 343 -15.52 11.84 -4.46
N THR A 344 -16.11 12.72 -5.26
CA THR A 344 -16.07 14.18 -5.04
C THR A 344 -17.40 14.66 -4.49
N PHE A 345 -17.39 15.48 -3.44
CA PHE A 345 -18.58 16.01 -2.76
C PHE A 345 -18.53 17.53 -2.62
N ALA A 346 -19.69 18.18 -2.75
CA ALA A 346 -19.91 19.54 -2.27
C ALA A 346 -20.18 19.55 -0.76
N VAL A 347 -20.04 20.72 -0.13
CA VAL A 347 -20.29 20.88 1.32
C VAL A 347 -21.72 21.40 1.58
N ASP A 348 -22.45 20.72 2.47
CA ASP A 348 -23.76 21.15 2.98
C ASP A 348 -23.61 22.19 4.09
N ASN A 349 -22.70 21.92 5.04
CA ASN A 349 -22.38 22.83 6.12
C ASN A 349 -21.00 22.56 6.70
N TYR A 350 -20.41 23.55 7.38
CA TYR A 350 -19.26 23.36 8.26
C TYR A 350 -19.55 24.03 9.60
N ILE A 351 -19.20 23.37 10.70
CA ILE A 351 -19.66 23.71 12.06
C ILE A 351 -18.44 23.79 12.97
N PHE A 352 -18.26 24.95 13.60
CA PHE A 352 -17.21 25.19 14.59
C PHE A 352 -17.69 24.89 16.01
N PRO A 353 -16.80 24.50 16.93
CA PRO A 353 -17.10 24.51 18.35
C PRO A 353 -17.30 25.97 18.83
N LYS A 354 -18.13 26.17 19.86
CA LYS A 354 -18.44 27.52 20.37
C LYS A 354 -17.21 28.27 20.90
N GLN A 355 -16.19 27.52 21.31
CA GLN A 355 -14.96 28.02 21.88
C GLN A 355 -13.95 28.50 20.82
N PHE A 356 -14.14 28.12 19.55
CA PHE A 356 -13.26 28.57 18.48
C PHE A 356 -13.39 30.08 18.25
N SER A 357 -12.24 30.75 18.10
CA SER A 357 -12.17 32.18 17.84
C SER A 357 -11.23 32.48 16.68
N VAL A 358 -11.69 33.28 15.73
CA VAL A 358 -10.87 33.73 14.59
C VAL A 358 -9.67 34.58 15.01
N PHE A 359 -9.70 35.16 16.22
CA PHE A 359 -8.59 35.94 16.78
C PHE A 359 -7.45 35.07 17.33
N ASN A 360 -7.74 33.79 17.63
CA ASN A 360 -6.73 32.83 18.05
C ASN A 360 -6.99 31.47 17.36
N PRO A 361 -6.69 31.38 16.05
CA PRO A 361 -7.15 30.29 15.19
C PRO A 361 -6.47 28.94 15.48
N THR A 362 -5.46 28.91 16.35
CA THR A 362 -4.81 27.67 16.80
C THR A 362 -5.52 27.06 18.01
N LEU A 363 -6.32 27.83 18.75
CA LEU A 363 -7.12 27.32 19.88
C LEU A 363 -8.46 26.76 19.39
N HIS A 364 -8.83 25.58 19.89
CA HIS A 364 -10.00 24.83 19.43
C HIS A 364 -10.07 24.69 17.91
N ASP A 365 -8.91 24.41 17.31
CA ASP A 365 -8.70 24.29 15.87
C ASP A 365 -9.27 22.97 15.31
N ILE A 366 -10.59 22.89 15.29
CA ILE A 366 -11.36 21.75 14.80
C ILE A 366 -12.68 22.22 14.20
N VAL A 367 -13.06 21.65 13.06
CA VAL A 367 -14.34 21.91 12.38
C VAL A 367 -14.94 20.61 11.87
N LEU A 368 -16.27 20.49 11.96
CA LEU A 368 -17.01 19.38 11.36
C LEU A 368 -17.62 19.83 10.03
N ILE A 369 -17.32 19.09 8.98
CA ILE A 369 -17.81 19.34 7.63
C ILE A 369 -18.85 18.27 7.29
N LYS A 370 -20.06 18.71 6.96
CA LYS A 370 -21.16 17.88 6.50
C LYS A 370 -21.17 17.85 4.97
N LEU A 371 -21.04 16.66 4.41
CA LEU A 371 -21.08 16.46 2.96
C LEU A 371 -22.51 16.63 2.42
N LYS A 372 -22.64 17.29 1.27
CA LYS A 372 -23.89 17.31 0.51
C LYS A 372 -24.10 15.94 -0.12
N LYS A 373 -25.27 15.36 0.12
CA LYS A 373 -25.64 14.05 -0.46
C LYS A 373 -25.72 14.14 -1.98
N GLN A 374 -25.20 13.10 -2.65
CA GLN A 374 -25.39 12.86 -4.09
C GLN A 374 -26.42 11.75 -4.24
N ASP A 375 -27.50 12.01 -4.97
CA ASP A 375 -28.61 11.07 -5.16
C ASP A 375 -29.14 10.48 -3.84
N GLY A 376 -29.24 11.33 -2.80
CA GLY A 376 -29.71 10.95 -1.48
C GLY A 376 -28.70 10.15 -0.63
N ARG A 377 -27.50 9.86 -1.14
CA ARG A 377 -26.46 9.08 -0.46
C ARG A 377 -25.22 9.92 -0.14
N CYS A 378 -24.52 9.56 0.93
CA CYS A 378 -23.21 10.12 1.28
C CYS A 378 -22.09 9.23 0.73
N ALA A 379 -20.86 9.37 1.25
CA ALA A 379 -19.71 8.60 0.78
C ALA A 379 -19.98 7.08 0.81
N ARG A 380 -19.87 6.45 -0.36
CA ARG A 380 -19.97 4.99 -0.48
C ARG A 380 -18.65 4.39 -0.01
N LYS A 381 -18.73 3.41 0.90
CA LYS A 381 -17.56 2.67 1.39
C LYS A 381 -16.91 1.91 0.23
N THR A 382 -15.60 2.08 0.08
CA THR A 382 -14.75 1.34 -0.89
C THR A 382 -13.46 0.90 -0.18
N PRO A 383 -12.57 0.13 -0.83
CA PRO A 383 -11.20 -0.09 -0.34
C PRO A 383 -10.45 1.23 -0.02
N PHE A 384 -10.69 2.27 -0.82
CA PHE A 384 -10.00 3.57 -0.73
C PHE A 384 -10.74 4.62 0.11
N ILE A 385 -12.00 4.36 0.48
CA ILE A 385 -12.88 5.30 1.18
C ILE A 385 -13.53 4.60 2.37
N ARG A 386 -12.98 4.82 3.56
CA ARG A 386 -13.46 4.23 4.83
C ARG A 386 -13.24 5.22 5.97
N PRO A 387 -14.18 5.33 6.92
CA PRO A 387 -14.00 6.24 8.04
C PRO A 387 -12.92 5.75 9.01
N ILE A 388 -12.17 6.66 9.61
CA ILE A 388 -11.32 6.38 10.78
C ILE A 388 -12.18 6.29 12.04
N CYS A 389 -11.80 5.48 13.02
CA CYS A 389 -12.53 5.44 14.28
C CYS A 389 -12.25 6.68 15.12
N LEU A 390 -13.30 7.20 15.76
CA LEU A 390 -13.14 8.21 16.80
C LEU A 390 -12.77 7.53 18.13
N PRO A 391 -11.88 8.11 18.94
CA PRO A 391 -11.50 7.56 20.23
C PRO A 391 -12.64 7.74 21.25
N ASP A 392 -12.90 6.71 22.05
CA ASP A 392 -13.67 6.90 23.28
C ASP A 392 -12.85 7.72 24.28
N LYS A 393 -13.51 8.45 25.18
CA LYS A 393 -12.83 9.23 26.25
C LYS A 393 -11.87 8.42 27.12
N ASN A 394 -12.10 7.11 27.20
CA ASN A 394 -11.28 6.20 27.98
C ASN A 394 -10.08 5.63 27.20
N ILE A 395 -9.99 5.89 25.89
CA ILE A 395 -8.84 5.48 25.07
C ILE A 395 -7.74 6.52 25.23
N THR A 396 -6.66 6.10 25.88
CA THR A 396 -5.43 6.88 25.99
C THR A 396 -4.26 6.08 25.40
N PHE A 397 -3.31 6.78 24.81
CA PHE A 397 -2.06 6.21 24.32
C PHE A 397 -0.91 6.77 25.16
N PRO A 398 0.02 5.93 25.64
CA PRO A 398 1.10 6.38 26.52
C PRO A 398 2.09 7.30 25.80
N VAL A 399 2.85 8.07 26.58
CA VAL A 399 3.97 8.86 26.05
C VAL A 399 4.96 7.93 25.33
N GLY A 400 5.49 8.38 24.19
CA GLY A 400 6.39 7.60 23.35
C GLY A 400 5.69 6.60 22.41
N TYR A 401 4.36 6.44 22.50
CA TYR A 401 3.59 5.57 21.62
C TYR A 401 3.73 5.99 20.16
N CYS A 402 3.91 5.02 19.26
CA CYS A 402 4.06 5.27 17.83
C CYS A 402 2.69 5.42 17.16
N CYS A 403 2.44 6.60 16.61
CA CYS A 403 1.29 6.91 15.77
C CYS A 403 1.76 7.21 14.34
N SER A 404 0.82 7.25 13.40
CA SER A 404 1.10 7.61 12.01
C SER A 404 0.42 8.92 11.64
N ILE A 405 1.12 9.75 10.88
CA ILE A 405 0.57 10.92 10.21
C ILE A 405 0.54 10.68 8.70
N SER A 406 -0.39 11.34 8.01
CA SER A 406 -0.51 11.25 6.55
C SER A 406 -1.05 12.55 5.96
N GLY A 407 -0.57 12.93 4.79
CA GLY A 407 -0.97 14.16 4.11
C GLY A 407 -0.30 14.34 2.75
N TRP A 408 -0.64 15.41 2.04
CA TRP A 408 -0.06 15.75 0.73
C TRP A 408 0.98 16.87 0.80
N GLY A 409 1.41 17.22 2.02
CA GLY A 409 2.30 18.32 2.31
C GLY A 409 3.64 18.24 1.61
N ARG A 410 4.34 19.38 1.62
CA ARG A 410 5.66 19.53 1.03
C ARG A 410 6.66 18.71 1.84
N MET A 411 7.48 17.90 1.17
CA MET A 411 8.51 17.09 1.83
C MET A 411 9.59 17.95 2.52
N HIS A 412 9.79 19.19 2.08
CA HIS A 412 10.66 20.20 2.72
C HIS A 412 10.09 21.60 2.48
N GLU A 413 10.43 22.55 3.38
CA GLU A 413 9.94 23.94 3.39
C GLU A 413 10.12 24.71 2.06
N GLN A 414 11.12 24.33 1.26
CA GLN A 414 11.47 24.94 -0.03
C GLN A 414 10.89 24.22 -1.26
N ALA A 415 10.15 23.12 -1.11
CA ALA A 415 9.62 22.35 -2.24
C ALA A 415 8.45 23.08 -2.93
N LYS A 416 8.53 23.24 -4.26
CA LYS A 416 7.54 23.99 -5.06
C LYS A 416 6.27 23.20 -5.44
N THR A 417 6.18 21.91 -5.15
CA THR A 417 5.12 21.03 -5.69
C THR A 417 4.58 20.06 -4.66
N TYR A 418 3.25 19.93 -4.59
CA TYR A 418 2.56 18.86 -3.85
C TYR A 418 2.80 17.50 -4.51
N SER A 419 2.86 16.42 -3.72
CA SER A 419 3.25 15.09 -4.17
C SER A 419 2.12 14.06 -4.08
N THR A 420 2.42 12.76 -4.25
CA THR A 420 1.52 11.68 -3.83
C THR A 420 1.26 11.76 -2.33
N LEU A 421 0.18 11.14 -1.85
CA LEU A 421 -0.08 11.03 -0.41
C LEU A 421 1.14 10.44 0.29
N GLN A 422 1.65 11.12 1.32
CA GLN A 422 2.78 10.70 2.14
C GLN A 422 2.28 10.15 3.48
N GLU A 423 3.10 9.32 4.12
CA GLU A 423 2.90 8.87 5.49
C GLU A 423 4.22 8.88 6.27
N ALA A 424 4.12 9.10 7.59
CA ALA A 424 5.26 9.03 8.49
C ALA A 424 4.84 8.51 9.87
N GLY A 425 5.79 7.89 10.57
CA GLY A 425 5.64 7.48 11.96
C GLY A 425 6.14 8.56 12.92
N VAL A 426 5.34 8.91 13.92
CA VAL A 426 5.65 9.90 14.95
C VAL A 426 5.40 9.32 16.33
N ARG A 427 6.10 9.84 17.34
CA ARG A 427 5.92 9.42 18.74
C ARG A 427 5.22 10.50 19.54
N LEU A 428 4.26 10.11 20.38
CA LEU A 428 3.60 11.00 21.31
C LEU A 428 4.60 11.55 22.34
N ILE A 429 4.44 12.82 22.69
CA ILE A 429 5.28 13.53 23.66
C ILE A 429 4.41 13.90 24.86
N SER A 430 5.04 13.94 26.04
CA SER A 430 4.36 14.38 27.27
C SER A 430 4.04 15.87 27.22
N ASP A 431 2.90 16.25 27.81
CA ASP A 431 2.47 17.64 27.91
C ASP A 431 3.53 18.49 28.63
N ASP A 432 4.20 17.95 29.66
CA ASP A 432 5.28 18.63 30.39
C ASP A 432 6.48 18.98 29.49
N THR A 433 6.85 18.06 28.58
CA THR A 433 7.95 18.32 27.65
C THR A 433 7.52 19.35 26.61
N CYS A 434 6.28 19.27 26.13
CA CYS A 434 5.80 20.20 25.12
C CYS A 434 5.58 21.62 25.66
N ARG A 435 5.08 21.73 26.90
CA ARG A 435 4.89 23.00 27.62
C ARG A 435 6.15 23.50 28.32
N ASN A 436 7.27 22.83 28.14
CA ASN A 436 8.54 23.38 28.60
C ASN A 436 8.77 24.75 27.93
N PRO A 437 9.17 25.80 28.68
CA PRO A 437 9.44 27.12 28.11
C PRO A 437 10.43 27.14 26.94
N GLY A 438 11.37 26.19 26.90
CA GLY A 438 12.32 26.02 25.78
C GLY A 438 11.72 25.37 24.53
N VAL A 439 10.53 24.80 24.62
CA VAL A 439 9.81 24.15 23.50
C VAL A 439 8.66 25.04 23.04
N TYR A 440 7.51 25.03 23.72
CA TYR A 440 6.40 25.95 23.40
C TYR A 440 5.83 26.71 24.60
N GLY A 441 6.26 26.38 25.83
CA GLY A 441 5.76 27.07 27.03
C GLY A 441 4.23 27.05 27.12
N ASN A 442 3.66 28.23 27.38
CA ASN A 442 2.21 28.40 27.55
C ASN A 442 1.42 28.45 26.24
N HIS A 443 2.07 28.31 25.07
CA HIS A 443 1.39 28.30 23.78
C HIS A 443 0.66 26.98 23.48
N VAL A 444 0.98 25.90 24.22
CA VAL A 444 0.34 24.59 24.11
C VAL A 444 -0.63 24.39 25.28
N THR A 445 -1.91 24.21 24.99
CA THR A 445 -2.97 24.01 26.00
C THR A 445 -3.28 22.53 26.25
N GLU A 446 -4.26 22.23 27.11
CA GLU A 446 -4.73 20.86 27.39
C GLU A 446 -5.50 20.23 26.22
N ASP A 447 -6.05 21.08 25.35
CA ASP A 447 -6.74 20.68 24.12
C ASP A 447 -5.78 20.38 22.97
N MET A 448 -4.47 20.48 23.21
CA MET A 448 -3.42 20.17 22.26
C MET A 448 -2.64 18.94 22.69
N ILE A 449 -2.03 18.27 21.72
CA ILE A 449 -1.10 17.17 21.92
C ILE A 449 0.09 17.33 20.98
N CYS A 450 1.27 16.96 21.46
CA CYS A 450 2.50 17.05 20.68
C CYS A 450 2.99 15.68 20.28
N ALA A 451 3.48 15.57 19.05
CA ALA A 451 4.10 14.35 18.55
C ALA A 451 5.29 14.67 17.66
N GLY A 452 6.39 13.97 17.87
CA GLY A 452 7.66 14.20 17.19
C GLY A 452 8.86 14.21 18.14
N MET A 453 9.72 13.19 18.11
CA MET A 453 10.96 13.23 18.90
C MET A 453 12.00 12.25 18.34
N GLY A 454 13.30 12.56 18.51
CA GLY A 454 14.39 11.60 18.32
C GLY A 454 14.80 11.34 16.87
N GLY A 455 14.75 12.36 16.01
CA GLY A 455 15.03 12.23 14.58
C GLY A 455 13.82 11.76 13.75
N CYS A 456 12.64 11.59 14.36
CA CYS A 456 11.39 11.35 13.63
C CYS A 456 10.99 12.55 12.75
N VAL A 457 10.22 12.26 11.70
CA VAL A 457 9.70 13.22 10.71
C VAL A 457 8.56 14.01 11.33
N ASP A 458 8.48 15.28 11.00
CA ASP A 458 7.44 16.20 11.48
C ASP A 458 6.45 16.53 10.34
N ALA A 459 5.23 16.90 10.71
CA ALA A 459 4.22 17.33 9.74
C ALA A 459 4.63 18.68 9.12
N CYS A 460 4.35 18.88 7.83
CA CYS A 460 4.86 20.02 7.10
C CYS A 460 3.76 20.80 6.36
N GLN A 461 4.10 21.95 5.76
CA GLN A 461 3.10 22.78 5.07
C GLN A 461 2.35 21.98 3.99
N GLY A 462 1.02 21.95 4.09
CA GLY A 462 0.13 21.16 3.21
C GLY A 462 -0.33 19.83 3.79
N ASP A 463 0.15 19.43 4.98
CA ASP A 463 -0.43 18.33 5.77
C ASP A 463 -1.51 18.80 6.75
N SER A 464 -1.78 20.11 6.81
CA SER A 464 -2.74 20.70 7.74
C SER A 464 -4.11 20.02 7.63
N GLY A 465 -4.67 19.61 8.76
CA GLY A 465 -5.93 18.86 8.85
C GLY A 465 -5.79 17.34 8.63
N GLY A 466 -4.58 16.83 8.35
CA GLY A 466 -4.31 15.40 8.28
C GLY A 466 -4.42 14.70 9.65
N PRO A 467 -4.68 13.39 9.69
CA PRO A 467 -4.87 12.64 10.92
C PRO A 467 -3.55 12.34 11.63
N LEU A 468 -3.54 12.50 12.95
CA LEU A 468 -2.66 11.74 13.85
C LEU A 468 -3.39 10.45 14.24
N ALA A 469 -3.12 9.38 13.50
CA ALA A 469 -3.78 8.09 13.66
C ALA A 469 -2.95 7.18 14.57
N CYS A 470 -3.52 6.77 15.70
CA CYS A 470 -2.91 5.81 16.63
C CYS A 470 -3.66 4.49 16.55
N ALA A 471 -2.95 3.39 16.29
CA ALA A 471 -3.56 2.08 16.14
C ALA A 471 -3.61 1.32 17.47
N LYS A 472 -4.70 0.60 17.74
CA LYS A 472 -4.80 -0.40 18.81
C LYS A 472 -5.26 -1.71 18.18
N GLY A 473 -4.36 -2.68 18.06
CA GLY A 473 -4.56 -3.84 17.19
C GLY A 473 -4.68 -3.40 15.74
N ASP A 474 -5.71 -3.87 15.04
CA ASP A 474 -5.96 -3.58 13.62
C ASP A 474 -6.81 -2.32 13.36
N ILE A 475 -7.18 -1.59 14.42
CA ILE A 475 -8.07 -0.43 14.35
C ILE A 475 -7.29 0.85 14.58
N SER A 476 -7.30 1.75 13.60
CA SER A 476 -6.79 3.11 13.72
C SER A 476 -7.82 4.05 14.32
N PHE A 477 -7.41 4.80 15.34
CA PHE A 477 -8.19 5.86 15.98
C PHE A 477 -7.61 7.23 15.63
N LEU A 478 -8.48 8.20 15.36
CA LEU A 478 -8.10 9.58 15.14
C LEU A 478 -7.83 10.26 16.50
N TYR A 479 -6.56 10.30 16.89
CA TYR A 479 -6.18 10.83 18.20
C TYR A 479 -5.89 12.32 18.18
N GLY A 480 -5.40 12.83 17.04
CA GLY A 480 -5.16 14.25 16.82
C GLY A 480 -5.41 14.70 15.38
N ILE A 481 -5.49 16.01 15.18
CA ILE A 481 -5.59 16.67 13.87
C ILE A 481 -4.38 17.60 13.74
N ILE A 482 -3.64 17.50 12.64
CA ILE A 482 -2.48 18.38 12.37
C ILE A 482 -2.97 19.84 12.34
N SER A 483 -2.43 20.68 13.23
CA SER A 483 -2.87 22.07 13.43
C SER A 483 -1.76 23.07 13.11
N TRP A 484 -0.65 23.06 13.85
CA TRP A 484 0.46 24.01 13.66
C TRP A 484 1.80 23.46 14.17
N GLY A 485 2.90 24.17 13.89
CA GLY A 485 4.26 23.87 14.35
C GLY A 485 5.23 24.99 14.00
N GLU A 486 6.40 25.03 14.66
CA GLU A 486 7.48 25.96 14.34
C GLU A 486 8.44 25.33 13.32
N GLY A 487 8.11 25.53 12.03
CA GLY A 487 8.82 24.87 10.94
C GLY A 487 8.54 23.37 10.88
N CYS A 488 9.02 22.71 9.83
CA CYS A 488 8.87 21.26 9.71
C CYS A 488 10.17 20.56 10.15
N GLY A 489 10.10 19.79 11.24
CA GLY A 489 11.19 18.89 11.61
C GLY A 489 12.38 19.61 12.23
N GLN A 490 12.14 20.77 12.85
CA GLN A 490 13.14 21.47 13.61
C GLN A 490 13.54 20.66 14.85
N PRO A 491 14.85 20.45 15.10
CA PRO A 491 15.30 19.75 16.29
C PRO A 491 14.77 20.42 17.57
N GLY A 492 14.03 19.66 18.38
CA GLY A 492 13.49 20.14 19.66
C GLY A 492 12.14 20.86 19.58
N LYS A 493 11.55 21.01 18.39
CA LYS A 493 10.23 21.63 18.18
C LYS A 493 9.29 20.63 17.49
N PRO A 494 8.45 19.91 18.24
CA PRO A 494 7.55 18.90 17.68
C PRO A 494 6.29 19.50 17.05
N GLY A 495 5.66 18.79 16.11
CA GLY A 495 4.34 19.17 15.62
C GLY A 495 3.28 19.21 16.73
N VAL A 496 2.36 20.18 16.62
CA VAL A 496 1.25 20.39 17.54
C VAL A 496 -0.07 20.05 16.85
N TYR A 497 -0.87 19.23 17.53
CA TYR A 497 -2.10 18.65 17.01
C TYR A 497 -3.26 18.99 17.95
N THR A 498 -4.46 19.20 17.39
CA THR A 498 -5.69 19.32 18.19
C THR A 498 -6.04 17.95 18.77
N ARG A 499 -6.21 17.83 20.09
CA ARG A 499 -6.49 16.58 20.81
C ARG A 499 -7.96 16.19 20.67
N VAL A 500 -8.27 15.26 19.78
CA VAL A 500 -9.66 14.91 19.39
C VAL A 500 -10.51 14.39 20.56
N VAL A 501 -9.88 13.68 21.50
CA VAL A 501 -10.56 13.11 22.68
C VAL A 501 -11.35 14.19 23.47
N ASN A 502 -10.81 15.41 23.59
CA ASN A 502 -11.43 16.50 24.32
C ASN A 502 -12.68 17.07 23.62
N TYR A 503 -12.84 16.81 22.32
CA TYR A 503 -13.96 17.30 21.52
C TYR A 503 -15.04 16.25 21.29
N MET A 504 -14.91 15.05 21.85
CA MET A 504 -15.82 13.94 21.57
C MET A 504 -17.29 14.21 21.95
N ASP A 505 -17.55 14.96 23.04
CA ASP A 505 -18.92 15.34 23.41
C ASP A 505 -19.53 16.27 22.36
N TRP A 506 -18.75 17.27 21.92
CA TRP A 506 -19.18 18.19 20.88
C TRP A 506 -19.39 17.47 19.55
N ILE A 507 -18.45 16.62 19.13
CA ILE A 507 -18.57 15.83 17.89
C ILE A 507 -19.86 15.01 17.93
N ASN A 508 -20.08 14.26 19.02
CA ASN A 508 -21.28 13.44 19.19
C ASN A 508 -22.57 14.27 19.19
N SER A 509 -22.55 15.47 19.78
CA SER A 509 -23.72 16.38 19.79
C SER A 509 -24.11 16.88 18.39
N VAL A 510 -23.14 16.95 17.47
CA VAL A 510 -23.33 17.45 16.11
C VAL A 510 -23.69 16.32 15.13
N ILE A 511 -23.02 15.16 15.23
CA ILE A 511 -23.18 14.06 14.26
C ILE A 511 -24.34 13.13 14.56
N LYS A 512 -24.80 13.04 15.82
CA LYS A 512 -25.96 12.22 16.16
C LYS A 512 -27.23 12.84 15.56
N PRO A 513 -28.17 12.03 15.03
CA PRO A 513 -29.47 12.54 14.65
C PRO A 513 -30.11 13.22 15.86
N LYS A 514 -30.65 14.43 15.70
CA LYS A 514 -31.65 14.91 16.64
C LYS A 514 -32.79 13.90 16.58
N THR A 515 -32.94 13.07 17.60
CA THR A 515 -34.19 12.34 17.85
C THR A 515 -35.27 13.41 17.95
N LEU A 516 -36.11 13.47 16.92
CA LEU A 516 -37.38 14.19 16.94
C LEU A 516 -38.36 13.39 17.80
#